data_AF-A0A7J3YSG7-F1
#
_entry.id   AF-A0A7J3YSG7-F1
#
_cell.length_a   1.000
_cell.length_b   1.000
_cell.length_c   1.000
_cell.angle_alpha   90.00
_cell.angle_beta   90.00
_cell.angle_gamma   90.00
#
_symmetry.space_group_name_H-M   'P 1'
#
loop_
_entity.id
_entity.type
_entity.pdbx_description
1 polymer ?
#
loop_
_entity_poly.entity_id
_entity_poly.type
_entity_poly.pdbx_seq_one_letter_code
_entity_poly.pdbx_strand_id
1 'polypeptide(L)' 'MGELRKIEVVDVPVPQGTNVIIGHTHFIKSVEDIYEALITSSTVIKFGIAFNEASG' A
#
# COMPACT_ATOMS: atom_id res chain seq x y z
N MET A 1 -26.59 -8.87 -19.41
CA MET A 1 -26.45 -7.41 -19.61
C MET A 1 -25.31 -6.97 -18.72
N GLY A 2 -24.12 -6.75 -19.27
CA GLY A 2 -22.91 -6.49 -18.47
C GLY A 2 -22.91 -5.04 -17.99
N GLU A 3 -22.84 -4.83 -16.68
CA GLU A 3 -22.63 -3.49 -16.10
C GLU A 3 -21.29 -2.91 -16.58
N LEU A 4 -21.35 -1.72 -17.17
CA LEU A 4 -20.17 -0.89 -17.43
C LEU A 4 -19.68 -0.36 -16.08
N ARG A 5 -18.58 -0.93 -15.57
CA ARG A 5 -17.88 -0.37 -14.41
C ARG A 5 -17.20 0.94 -14.79
N LYS A 6 -17.34 1.95 -13.94
CA LYS A 6 -16.65 3.23 -14.09
C LYS A 6 -15.13 2.99 -14.03
N ILE A 7 -14.40 3.54 -15.00
CA ILE A 7 -12.92 3.55 -15.01
C ILE A 7 -12.48 4.96 -14.63
N GLU A 8 -11.55 5.06 -13.68
CA GLU A 8 -10.98 6.31 -13.21
C GLU A 8 -9.45 6.23 -13.26
N VAL A 9 -8.81 7.35 -13.61
CA VAL A 9 -7.37 7.52 -13.48
C VAL A 9 -7.11 8.23 -12.16
N VAL A 10 -6.29 7.63 -11.31
CA VAL A 10 -5.92 8.19 -10.00
C VAL A 10 -4.43 8.45 -10.01
N ASP A 11 -4.05 9.71 -9.79
CA ASP A 11 -2.65 10.11 -9.73
C ASP A 11 -2.03 9.68 -8.39
N VAL A 12 -0.83 9.08 -8.47
CA VAL A 12 -0.04 8.69 -7.31
C VAL A 12 1.19 9.60 -7.25
N PRO A 13 1.18 10.66 -6.42
CA PRO A 13 2.30 11.56 -6.34
C PRO A 13 3.50 10.84 -5.71
N VAL A 14 4.63 10.84 -6.41
CA VAL A 14 5.90 10.30 -5.94
C VAL A 14 6.88 11.46 -5.78
N PRO A 15 7.07 11.99 -4.54
CA PRO A 15 8.05 13.03 -4.29
C PRO A 15 9.47 12.64 -4.76
N GLN A 16 10.29 13.64 -5.08
CA GLN A 16 11.66 13.40 -5.52
C GLN A 16 12.44 12.61 -4.45
N GLY A 17 13.13 11.55 -4.89
CA GLY A 17 13.94 10.70 -4.01
C GLY A 17 13.14 9.65 -3.23
N THR A 18 11.85 9.48 -3.50
CA THR A 18 11.03 8.40 -2.92
C THR A 18 10.62 7.38 -3.98
N ASN A 19 10.15 6.21 -3.52
CA ASN A 19 9.54 5.19 -4.34
C ASN A 19 8.17 4.84 -3.75
N VAL A 20 7.25 4.37 -4.59
CA VAL A 20 5.92 3.89 -4.15
C VAL A 20 5.74 2.44 -4.60
N ILE A 21 5.21 1.61 -3.70
CA ILE A 21 4.82 0.22 -3.95
C ILE A 21 3.33 0.11 -3.65
N ILE A 22 2.55 -0.38 -4.61
CA ILE A 22 1.11 -0.61 -4.48
C ILE A 22 0.87 -2.11 -4.55
N GLY A 23 0.13 -2.65 -3.59
CA GLY A 23 -0.19 -4.07 -3.51
C GLY A 23 -1.63 -4.32 -3.09
N HIS A 24 -2.03 -5.58 -3.15
CA HIS A 24 -3.32 -6.05 -2.66
C HIS A 24 -3.09 -7.09 -1.57
N THR A 25 -3.71 -6.91 -0.41
CA THR A 25 -3.65 -7.84 0.71
C THR A 25 -5.00 -7.87 1.43
N HIS A 26 -5.12 -8.78 2.38
CA HIS A 26 -6.27 -8.94 3.26
C HIS A 26 -5.78 -9.10 4.70
N PHE A 27 -6.70 -8.95 5.66
CA PHE A 27 -6.46 -9.08 7.10
C PHE A 27 -5.61 -7.98 7.73
N ILE A 28 -6.09 -7.42 8.85
CA ILE A 28 -5.51 -6.24 9.52
C ILE A 28 -4.06 -6.43 9.95
N LYS A 29 -3.66 -7.67 10.25
CA LYS A 29 -2.29 -8.03 10.61
C LYS A 29 -1.27 -7.70 9.51
N SER A 30 -1.71 -7.53 8.26
CA SER A 30 -0.85 -7.11 7.15
C SER A 30 -0.06 -5.83 7.47
N VAL A 31 -0.62 -4.89 8.23
CA VAL A 31 0.10 -3.65 8.58
C VAL A 31 1.31 -3.95 9.45
N GLU A 32 1.14 -4.80 10.47
CA GLU A 32 2.22 -5.22 11.37
C GLU A 32 3.26 -6.08 10.64
N ASP A 33 2.81 -7.07 9.86
CA ASP A 33 3.70 -8.00 9.17
C ASP A 33 4.56 -7.29 8.12
N ILE A 34 4.00 -6.32 7.38
CA ILE A 34 4.76 -5.51 6.43
C ILE A 34 5.70 -4.55 7.15
N TYR A 35 5.27 -3.94 8.27
CA TYR A 35 6.14 -3.11 9.09
C TYR A 35 7.37 -3.91 9.57
N GLU A 36 7.14 -5.11 10.11
CA GLU A 36 8.21 -6.00 10.58
C GLU A 36 9.14 -6.42 9.44
N ALA A 37 8.59 -6.79 8.29
CA ALA A 37 9.38 -7.13 7.10
C ALA A 37 10.26 -5.95 6.63
N LEU A 38 9.73 -4.72 6.64
CA LEU A 38 10.47 -3.54 6.21
C LEU A 38 11.55 -3.13 7.22
N ILE A 39 11.22 -3.05 8.52
CA ILE A 39 12.19 -2.62 9.53
C ILE A 39 13.35 -3.61 9.71
N THR A 40 13.11 -4.90 9.42
CA THR A 40 14.17 -5.92 9.44
C THR A 40 14.99 -5.99 8.14
N SER A 41 14.50 -5.41 7.04
CA SER A 41 15.19 -5.42 5.74
C SER A 41 16.39 -4.48 5.66
N SER A 42 16.41 -3.38 6.43
CA SER A 42 17.48 -2.38 6.42
C SER A 42 17.47 -1.53 7.69
N THR A 43 18.65 -1.18 8.19
CA THR A 43 18.81 -0.39 9.43
C THR A 43 18.56 1.11 9.26
N VAL A 44 18.47 1.60 8.02
CA VAL A 44 18.34 3.03 7.70
C VAL A 44 17.08 3.38 6.90
N ILE A 45 16.26 2.37 6.57
CA ILE A 45 15.05 2.58 5.78
C ILE A 45 14.10 3.56 6.47
N LYS A 46 13.50 4.45 5.67
CA LYS A 46 12.39 5.30 6.06
C LYS A 46 11.22 4.97 5.16
N PHE A 47 10.07 4.69 5.74
CA PHE A 47 8.89 4.27 5.01
C PHE A 47 7.60 4.71 5.72
N GLY A 48 6.52 4.75 4.96
CA GLY A 48 5.16 4.84 5.47
C GLY A 48 4.33 3.70 4.87
N ILE A 49 3.37 3.17 5.63
CA ILE A 49 2.45 2.11 5.19
C ILE A 49 1.02 2.63 5.37
N ALA A 50 0.19 2.38 4.38
CA ALA A 50 -1.25 2.57 4.46
C ALA A 50 -1.95 1.28 4.02
N PHE A 51 -3.00 0.91 4.75
CA PHE A 51 -3.84 -0.25 4.45
C PHE A 51 -5.30 0.17 4.61
N ASN A 52 -6.10 -0.10 3.58
CA ASN A 52 -7.54 0.17 3.61
C ASN A 52 -8.25 -1.12 4.02
N GLU A 53 -8.72 -1.17 5.26
CA GLU A 53 -9.53 -2.28 5.74
C GLU A 53 -10.84 -2.36 4.94
N ALA A 54 -11.11 -3.52 4.34
CA ALA A 54 -12.28 -3.71 3.49
C ALA A 54 -13.58 -3.96 4.28
N SER A 55 -13.45 -4.17 5.60
CA SER A 55 -14.54 -4.45 6.54
C SER A 55 -14.35 -3.61 7.81
N GLY A 56 -15.36 -3.59 8.69
CA GLY A 56 -15.27 -2.96 10.02
C GLY A 56 -15.49 -3.95 11.14
#